data_AF-A0A6A6RA16-F1
#
_entry.id   AF-A0A6A6RA16-F1
#
_cell.length_a   1.000
_cell.length_b   1.000
_cell.length_c   1.000
_cell.angle_alpha   90.00
_cell.angle_beta   90.00
_cell.angle_gamma   90.00
#
_symmetry.space_group_name_H-M   'P 1'
#
loop_
_entity.id
_entity.type
_entity.pdbx_description
1 polymer ?
#
loop_
_entity_poly.entity_id
_entity_poly.type
_entity_poly.pdbx_seq_one_letter_code
_entity_poly.pdbx_strand_id
1 'polypeptide(L)'
;MDSTSTAGTWLPFTIVTVFGIGSLIYSMRPATNVADPFQCNSNAKRLGSWAQWQKPQTSWRRVANSPLQGPTIDATLSGFCGVNTLHLSRLPLTDHGAAGWTVLLSVCHSQPPDLRDPNTSDPTSKTCSNECEKSWQKMLIPSALTPHRGFACITISRATLITLFCLTNARPAFQYSGPAGFRAAYASYCGQWYVTWPIGEAAFVHLVPHDSHSTATDVYPSTFVQRVDRCVEMVVGVITGREIQLAFCGRKPPGVWFLEYVPKGFPAAHGSRHLYNMMGGKVYEVDFMAARKRDISDPDGMLELQLPSTEEGRHVTMYVPETEEAFIKHALDCLPWASLSWSIHRGMRDILVAYAKPVMDTHRKEFAAMLKATVSDKPQLLNAKGWSLSFVCDSMGDMAADAVLAGRGNSGDLVRVVTDIVKVIATDLAVDPLDENYFWRSVDRQFDIQGLLALTKLFVLEWSVDFDYQMYHHLPTSLYFG
;
A
#
# COMPACT_ATOMS: atom_id res chain seq x y z
N MET A 1 23.62 66.84 -63.31
CA MET A 1 24.68 66.80 -62.30
C MET A 1 24.11 67.43 -61.04
N ASP A 2 23.13 66.77 -60.42
CA ASP A 2 23.27 65.58 -59.56
C ASP A 2 23.81 66.02 -58.19
N SER A 3 23.23 65.70 -57.03
CA SER A 3 22.48 64.49 -56.69
C SER A 3 21.64 64.69 -55.42
N THR A 4 20.58 63.90 -55.36
CA THR A 4 19.46 63.82 -54.42
C THR A 4 19.73 63.05 -53.13
N SER A 5 19.04 63.48 -52.07
CA SER A 5 18.39 62.74 -50.97
C SER A 5 19.03 61.44 -50.43
N THR A 6 19.34 61.43 -49.13
CA THR A 6 19.34 60.21 -48.29
C THR A 6 19.06 60.57 -46.83
N ALA A 7 17.82 60.97 -46.56
CA ALA A 7 17.23 60.86 -45.24
C ALA A 7 16.04 59.90 -45.35
N GLY A 8 16.13 58.74 -44.70
CA GLY A 8 14.99 57.81 -44.57
C GLY A 8 15.21 56.46 -45.25
N THR A 9 15.76 55.49 -44.51
CA THR A 9 15.56 54.06 -44.83
C THR A 9 15.81 53.09 -43.67
N TRP A 10 15.84 53.56 -42.42
CA TRP A 10 16.10 52.69 -41.25
C TRP A 10 14.93 52.50 -40.29
N LEU A 11 13.74 53.00 -40.62
CA LEU A 11 12.52 52.83 -39.82
C LEU A 11 11.49 51.81 -40.37
N PRO A 12 11.38 51.51 -41.69
CA PRO A 12 10.41 50.51 -42.14
C PRO A 12 10.90 49.07 -41.96
N PHE A 13 12.22 48.80 -41.98
CA PHE A 13 12.73 47.43 -41.83
C PHE A 13 12.59 46.89 -40.41
N THR A 14 12.85 47.69 -39.37
CA THR A 14 12.73 47.24 -37.97
C THR A 14 11.27 47.06 -37.55
N ILE A 15 10.36 47.94 -38.00
CA ILE A 15 8.93 47.83 -37.68
C ILE A 15 8.29 46.66 -38.45
N VAL A 16 8.58 46.49 -39.75
CA VAL A 16 8.05 45.35 -40.54
C VAL A 16 8.62 44.01 -40.07
N THR A 17 9.85 43.96 -39.57
CA THR A 17 10.42 42.72 -39.01
C THR A 17 9.83 42.39 -37.64
N VAL A 18 9.57 43.38 -36.77
CA VAL A 18 8.94 43.14 -35.45
C VAL A 18 7.46 42.76 -35.57
N PHE A 19 6.70 43.42 -36.45
CA PHE A 19 5.31 43.02 -36.73
C PHE A 19 5.23 41.72 -37.52
N GLY A 20 6.15 41.48 -38.47
CA GLY A 20 6.22 40.23 -39.23
C GLY A 20 6.55 39.02 -38.35
N ILE A 21 7.50 39.15 -37.42
CA ILE A 21 7.83 38.11 -36.42
C ILE A 21 6.68 37.95 -35.41
N GLY A 22 6.07 39.05 -34.95
CA GLY A 22 4.91 39.02 -34.06
C GLY A 22 3.71 38.30 -34.66
N SER A 23 3.39 38.57 -35.93
CA SER A 23 2.35 37.87 -36.69
C SER A 23 2.72 36.42 -36.98
N LEU A 24 3.99 36.09 -37.25
CA LEU A 24 4.44 34.70 -37.42
C LEU A 24 4.30 33.89 -36.13
N ILE A 25 4.72 34.45 -34.99
CA ILE A 25 4.56 33.84 -33.66
C ILE A 25 3.07 33.69 -33.30
N TYR A 26 2.25 34.68 -33.64
CA TYR A 26 0.80 34.63 -33.42
C TYR A 26 0.11 33.61 -34.34
N SER A 27 0.54 33.47 -35.59
CA SER A 27 0.04 32.46 -36.52
C SER A 27 0.53 31.04 -36.22
N MET A 28 1.67 30.89 -35.53
CA MET A 28 2.17 29.60 -35.06
C MET A 28 1.48 29.12 -33.78
N ARG A 29 0.92 30.00 -32.95
CA ARG A 29 0.19 29.62 -31.71
C ARG A 29 -0.99 28.65 -31.94
N PRO A 30 -1.86 28.84 -32.96
CA PRO A 30 -2.87 27.86 -33.32
C PRO A 30 -2.27 26.52 -33.77
N ALA A 31 -1.19 26.55 -34.56
CA ALA A 31 -0.53 25.33 -35.05
C ALA A 31 0.17 24.53 -33.92
N THR A 32 0.75 25.21 -32.92
CA THR A 32 1.33 24.57 -31.73
C THR A 32 0.25 24.03 -30.79
N ASN A 33 -0.93 24.65 -30.73
CA ASN A 33 -2.07 24.12 -29.98
C ASN A 33 -2.67 22.86 -30.62
N VAL A 34 -2.67 22.74 -31.95
CA VAL A 34 -3.10 21.52 -32.68
C VAL A 34 -2.08 20.37 -32.53
N ALA A 35 -0.83 20.68 -32.15
CA ALA A 35 0.23 19.70 -31.95
C ALA A 35 0.45 19.31 -30.47
N ASP A 36 -0.35 19.79 -29.53
CA ASP A 36 -0.21 19.44 -28.11
C ASP A 36 -0.89 18.09 -27.81
N PRO A 37 -0.12 17.00 -27.56
CA PRO A 37 -0.70 15.70 -27.26
C PRO A 37 -1.46 15.68 -25.92
N PHE A 38 -1.40 16.75 -25.13
CA PHE A 38 -2.03 16.89 -23.84
C PHE A 38 -3.19 17.89 -23.80
N GLN A 39 -3.66 18.40 -24.94
CA GLN A 39 -4.69 19.44 -24.97
C GLN A 39 -5.97 19.08 -24.18
N CYS A 40 -6.35 17.79 -24.16
CA CYS A 40 -7.48 17.27 -23.38
C CYS A 40 -7.16 16.95 -21.90
N ASN A 41 -5.87 16.95 -21.52
CA ASN A 41 -5.36 16.50 -20.23
C ASN A 41 -4.75 17.61 -19.37
N SER A 42 -4.58 18.82 -19.92
CA SER A 42 -3.98 19.97 -19.24
C SER A 42 -4.92 20.75 -18.31
N ASN A 43 -6.19 20.33 -18.18
CA ASN A 43 -7.20 21.05 -17.42
C ASN A 43 -7.25 20.64 -15.93
N ALA A 44 -7.81 21.54 -15.10
CA ALA A 44 -7.98 21.31 -13.66
C ALA A 44 -8.84 20.07 -13.34
N LYS A 45 -9.77 19.68 -14.22
CA LYS A 45 -10.58 18.45 -14.03
C LYS A 45 -9.73 17.17 -14.10
N ARG A 46 -8.66 17.15 -14.90
CA ARG A 46 -7.79 15.98 -15.09
C ARG A 46 -6.65 15.95 -14.09
N LEU A 47 -6.05 17.11 -13.79
CA LEU A 47 -4.85 17.21 -12.96
C LEU A 47 -5.14 17.60 -11.51
N GLY A 48 -6.37 18.02 -11.17
CA GLY A 48 -6.68 18.52 -9.82
C GLY A 48 -5.81 19.72 -9.46
N SER A 49 -5.30 19.73 -8.22
CA SER A 49 -4.39 20.79 -7.73
C SER A 49 -3.07 20.89 -8.49
N TRP A 50 -2.64 19.83 -9.19
CA TRP A 50 -1.46 19.86 -10.05
C TRP A 50 -1.63 20.72 -11.30
N ALA A 51 -2.85 21.13 -11.66
CA ALA A 51 -3.06 22.12 -12.71
C ALA A 51 -2.38 23.46 -12.37
N GLN A 52 -2.26 23.79 -11.07
CA GLN A 52 -1.58 25.01 -10.63
C GLN A 52 -0.07 24.97 -10.90
N TRP A 53 0.50 23.77 -10.97
CA TRP A 53 1.93 23.51 -11.22
C TRP A 53 2.30 23.58 -12.69
N GLN A 54 1.31 23.52 -13.59
CA GLN A 54 1.50 23.69 -15.02
C GLN A 54 1.69 25.15 -15.41
N LYS A 55 1.51 26.10 -14.47
CA LYS A 55 1.58 27.53 -14.77
C LYS A 55 2.97 27.88 -15.30
N PRO A 56 3.08 28.38 -16.54
CA PRO A 56 4.35 28.84 -17.04
C PRO A 56 4.81 30.02 -16.18
N GLN A 57 6.04 29.94 -15.65
CA GLN A 57 6.77 31.17 -15.31
C GLN A 57 6.75 32.03 -16.57
N THR A 58 6.11 33.20 -16.48
CA THR A 58 5.85 34.11 -17.58
C THR A 58 7.16 34.56 -18.22
N SER A 59 7.62 33.82 -19.24
CA SER A 59 8.67 34.25 -20.14
C SER A 59 8.05 34.52 -21.50
N TRP A 60 8.18 35.74 -21.98
CA TRP A 60 7.74 36.27 -23.27
C TRP A 60 8.37 35.59 -24.51
N ARG A 61 9.04 34.44 -24.34
CA ARG A 61 9.89 33.76 -25.34
C ARG A 61 9.56 32.28 -25.59
N ARG A 62 8.42 31.72 -25.15
CA ARG A 62 8.12 30.29 -25.45
C ARG A 62 7.32 30.12 -26.73
N VAL A 63 7.96 29.46 -27.70
CA VAL A 63 7.39 28.95 -28.97
C VAL A 63 6.90 27.49 -28.81
N ALA A 64 7.24 26.81 -27.70
CA ALA A 64 6.82 25.43 -27.41
C ALA A 64 6.03 25.34 -26.09
N ASN A 65 4.94 24.56 -26.09
CA ASN A 65 4.23 24.17 -24.87
C ASN A 65 5.21 23.40 -23.98
N SER A 66 5.27 23.74 -22.69
CA SER A 66 6.09 23.00 -21.74
C SER A 66 5.42 21.64 -21.46
N PRO A 67 6.17 20.55 -21.38
CA PRO A 67 5.59 19.23 -21.11
C PRO A 67 4.83 19.29 -19.78
N LEU A 68 3.64 18.70 -19.73
CA LEU A 68 2.89 18.62 -18.48
C LEU A 68 3.74 17.93 -17.42
N GLN A 69 3.68 18.42 -16.19
CA GLN A 69 4.43 17.86 -15.08
C GLN A 69 3.53 17.10 -14.10
N GLY A 70 4.01 15.97 -13.60
CA GLY A 70 3.37 15.18 -12.56
C GLY A 70 4.40 14.65 -11.56
N PRO A 71 3.94 14.02 -10.47
CA PRO A 71 4.82 13.53 -9.41
C PRO A 71 5.66 12.34 -9.88
N THR A 72 6.88 12.25 -9.38
CA THR A 72 7.61 10.98 -9.33
C THR A 72 7.06 10.17 -8.16
N ILE A 73 6.48 9.01 -8.45
CA ILE A 73 5.95 8.10 -7.43
C ILE A 73 6.87 6.89 -7.30
N ASP A 74 7.37 6.70 -6.08
CA ASP A 74 8.08 5.50 -5.69
C ASP A 74 7.53 4.96 -4.36
N ALA A 75 7.62 3.65 -4.19
CA ALA A 75 7.20 2.94 -2.99
C ALA A 75 8.20 1.81 -2.79
N THR A 76 9.11 2.01 -1.84
CA THR A 76 10.25 1.15 -1.52
C THR A 76 10.36 0.94 0.00
N LEU A 77 11.35 0.19 0.48
CA LEU A 77 11.63 0.08 1.92
C LEU A 77 11.99 1.42 2.57
N SER A 78 12.40 2.42 1.78
CA SER A 78 12.57 3.81 2.26
C SER A 78 11.24 4.57 2.42
N GLY A 79 10.11 3.94 2.10
CA GLY A 79 8.79 4.54 2.20
C GLY A 79 8.14 4.85 0.86
N PHE A 80 6.93 5.38 0.92
CA PHE A 80 6.20 5.92 -0.21
C PHE A 80 6.63 7.37 -0.40
N CYS A 81 7.35 7.63 -1.48
CA CYS A 81 7.97 8.92 -1.76
C CYS A 81 8.81 9.45 -0.58
N GLY A 82 9.52 8.56 0.11
CA GLY A 82 10.36 8.87 1.27
C GLY A 82 9.63 8.92 2.63
N VAL A 83 8.33 8.60 2.66
CA VAL A 83 7.53 8.54 3.90
C VAL A 83 7.20 7.11 4.25
N ASN A 84 7.70 6.62 5.38
CA ASN A 84 7.51 5.23 5.77
C ASN A 84 6.15 4.96 6.44
N THR A 85 5.59 5.96 7.12
CA THR A 85 4.30 5.87 7.82
C THR A 85 3.29 6.77 7.12
N LEU A 86 2.27 6.18 6.52
CA LEU A 86 1.19 6.88 5.82
C LEU A 86 -0.11 6.83 6.59
N HIS A 87 -0.96 7.81 6.36
CA HIS A 87 -2.37 7.76 6.69
C HIS A 87 -3.14 7.41 5.41
N LEU A 88 -3.77 6.24 5.37
CA LEU A 88 -4.57 5.79 4.23
C LEU A 88 -6.05 6.05 4.49
N SER A 89 -6.75 6.61 3.51
CA SER A 89 -8.21 6.75 3.53
C SER A 89 -8.90 5.77 2.58
N ARG A 90 -10.11 5.36 2.95
CA ARG A 90 -10.98 4.54 2.09
C ARG A 90 -11.45 5.31 0.87
N LEU A 91 -11.73 6.60 1.08
CA LEU A 91 -12.24 7.53 0.08
C LEU A 91 -11.23 8.66 -0.15
N PRO A 92 -11.19 9.24 -1.36
CA PRO A 92 -10.46 10.49 -1.61
C PRO A 92 -10.88 11.58 -0.62
N LEU A 93 -9.92 12.14 0.13
CA LEU A 93 -10.20 13.21 1.11
C LEU A 93 -9.76 14.60 0.64
N THR A 94 -8.97 14.67 -0.44
CA THR A 94 -8.55 15.93 -1.06
C THR A 94 -9.13 16.08 -2.46
N ASP A 95 -9.20 17.31 -2.93
CA ASP A 95 -9.55 17.59 -4.32
C ASP A 95 -8.55 16.87 -5.23
N HIS A 96 -9.08 16.11 -6.18
CA HIS A 96 -8.28 15.30 -7.08
C HIS A 96 -8.79 15.45 -8.51
N GLY A 97 -7.88 15.22 -9.45
CA GLY A 97 -8.23 15.14 -10.86
C GLY A 97 -8.73 13.75 -11.22
N ALA A 98 -9.07 13.60 -12.49
CA ALA A 98 -9.43 12.30 -13.05
C ALA A 98 -8.22 11.39 -13.36
N ALA A 99 -6.98 11.88 -13.23
CA ALA A 99 -5.78 11.05 -13.41
C ALA A 99 -5.54 10.13 -12.20
N GLY A 100 -5.23 8.86 -12.42
CA GLY A 100 -5.13 7.85 -11.36
C GLY A 100 -4.06 8.15 -10.31
N TRP A 101 -2.96 8.82 -10.68
CA TRP A 101 -1.95 9.26 -9.71
C TRP A 101 -2.43 10.42 -8.83
N THR A 102 -3.36 11.27 -9.30
CA THR A 102 -3.99 12.29 -8.44
C THR A 102 -4.97 11.67 -7.45
N VAL A 103 -5.69 10.62 -7.87
CA VAL A 103 -6.55 9.82 -6.99
C VAL A 103 -5.71 9.12 -5.92
N LEU A 104 -4.57 8.53 -6.29
CA LEU A 104 -3.68 7.87 -5.33
C LEU A 104 -3.20 8.84 -4.25
N LEU A 105 -2.81 10.06 -4.64
CA LEU A 105 -2.35 11.08 -3.68
C LEU A 105 -3.47 11.67 -2.84
N SER A 106 -4.75 11.50 -3.21
CA SER A 106 -5.90 11.90 -2.38
C SER A 106 -6.37 10.83 -1.41
N VAL A 107 -5.85 9.61 -1.51
CA VAL A 107 -6.06 8.52 -0.55
C VAL A 107 -4.84 8.22 0.32
N CYS A 108 -3.64 8.53 -0.16
CA CYS A 108 -2.40 8.43 0.60
C CYS A 108 -1.99 9.78 1.18
N HIS A 109 -1.94 9.89 2.51
CA HIS A 109 -1.61 11.13 3.20
C HIS A 109 -0.32 10.98 4.01
N SER A 110 0.57 11.97 3.92
CA SER A 110 1.83 11.99 4.69
C SER A 110 1.62 12.36 6.17
N GLN A 111 0.47 12.95 6.49
CA GLN A 111 0.07 13.40 7.83
C GLN A 111 -1.40 13.04 8.07
N PRO A 112 -1.85 12.95 9.34
CA PRO A 112 -3.27 12.78 9.64
C PRO A 112 -4.05 13.97 9.06
N PRO A 113 -5.10 13.75 8.25
CA PRO A 113 -5.89 14.84 7.72
C PRO A 113 -6.67 15.54 8.85
N ASP A 114 -6.67 16.88 8.87
CA ASP A 114 -7.50 17.68 9.79
C ASP A 114 -8.96 17.63 9.29
N LEU A 115 -9.73 16.70 9.85
CA LEU A 115 -11.14 16.53 9.56
C LEU A 115 -11.93 17.18 10.68
N ARG A 116 -12.06 18.51 10.60
CA ARG A 116 -12.93 19.22 11.53
C ARG A 116 -14.39 18.78 11.36
N ASP A 117 -15.06 18.74 12.50
CA ASP A 117 -16.40 18.21 12.70
C ASP A 117 -17.43 18.84 11.73
N PRO A 118 -18.10 18.06 10.86
CA PRO A 118 -19.10 18.58 9.92
C PRO A 118 -20.33 19.19 10.59
N ASN A 119 -20.49 19.02 11.91
CA ASN A 119 -21.56 19.64 12.70
C ASN A 119 -21.30 21.13 13.04
N THR A 120 -20.12 21.66 12.72
CA THR A 120 -19.88 23.10 12.76
C THR A 120 -20.36 23.70 11.44
N SER A 121 -21.64 24.08 11.41
CA SER A 121 -22.31 24.67 10.26
C SER A 121 -21.66 25.99 9.84
N ASP A 122 -20.70 25.93 8.92
CA ASP A 122 -20.31 27.08 8.10
C ASP A 122 -20.26 26.62 6.61
N PRO A 123 -21.24 26.99 5.76
CA PRO A 123 -21.40 26.47 4.40
C PRO A 123 -20.27 26.83 3.42
N THR A 124 -19.24 27.53 3.88
CA THR A 124 -18.08 27.99 3.10
C THR A 124 -16.81 27.15 3.32
N SER A 125 -16.85 26.11 4.17
CA SER A 125 -15.65 25.34 4.57
C SER A 125 -15.60 23.88 4.06
N LYS A 126 -16.08 23.60 2.84
CA LYS A 126 -15.87 22.31 2.13
C LYS A 126 -14.42 22.09 1.67
N THR A 127 -13.42 22.44 2.49
CA THR A 127 -12.02 22.17 2.19
C THR A 127 -11.41 21.41 3.35
N CYS A 128 -11.19 20.10 3.14
CA CYS A 128 -10.05 19.45 3.77
C CYS A 128 -8.85 20.36 3.47
N SER A 129 -8.24 20.89 4.53
CA SER A 129 -7.46 22.12 4.46
C SER A 129 -6.39 22.03 3.38
N ASN A 130 -6.12 23.17 2.72
CA ASN A 130 -4.99 23.36 1.79
C ASN A 130 -3.63 22.85 2.31
N GLU A 131 -3.52 22.42 3.57
CA GLU A 131 -2.30 21.91 4.20
C GLU A 131 -1.93 20.48 3.81
N CYS A 132 -2.90 19.57 3.62
CA CYS A 132 -2.58 18.20 3.19
C CYS A 132 -2.00 18.18 1.77
N GLU A 133 -2.60 18.95 0.85
CA GLU A 133 -2.05 19.18 -0.49
C GLU A 133 -0.69 19.88 -0.43
N LYS A 134 -0.51 20.89 0.43
CA LYS A 134 0.79 21.54 0.65
C LYS A 134 1.88 20.58 1.13
N SER A 135 1.53 19.48 1.79
CA SER A 135 2.51 18.48 2.24
C SER A 135 3.14 17.76 1.04
N TRP A 136 2.32 17.19 0.15
CA TRP A 136 2.82 16.53 -1.07
C TRP A 136 3.53 17.51 -1.99
N GLN A 137 2.99 18.72 -2.11
CA GLN A 137 3.57 19.82 -2.86
C GLN A 137 4.99 20.21 -2.43
N LYS A 138 5.43 19.93 -1.20
CA LYS A 138 6.83 20.19 -0.79
C LYS A 138 7.75 18.99 -0.97
N MET A 139 7.18 17.79 -1.08
CA MET A 139 7.92 16.54 -0.98
C MET A 139 8.17 15.88 -2.33
N LEU A 140 7.23 15.98 -3.26
CA LEU A 140 7.28 15.24 -4.52
C LEU A 140 8.11 15.95 -5.59
N ILE A 141 8.96 15.17 -6.27
CA ILE A 141 9.81 15.66 -7.35
C ILE A 141 8.99 15.67 -8.66
N PRO A 142 8.82 16.83 -9.32
CA PRO A 142 8.11 16.90 -10.60
C PRO A 142 8.90 16.24 -11.72
N SER A 143 8.19 15.51 -12.57
CA SER A 143 8.70 14.87 -13.79
C SER A 143 7.76 15.13 -14.95
N ALA A 144 8.27 15.07 -16.18
CA ALA A 144 7.43 15.20 -17.37
C ALA A 144 6.47 14.00 -17.49
N LEU A 145 5.18 14.29 -17.68
CA LEU A 145 4.14 13.32 -17.96
C LEU A 145 4.28 12.79 -19.38
N THR A 146 3.92 11.52 -19.57
CA THR A 146 3.92 10.86 -20.87
C THR A 146 2.48 10.68 -21.35
N PRO A 147 2.14 11.07 -22.59
CA PRO A 147 0.79 10.84 -23.12
C PRO A 147 0.65 9.37 -23.53
N HIS A 148 -0.34 8.68 -22.99
CA HIS A 148 -0.63 7.30 -23.36
C HIS A 148 -2.12 7.01 -23.24
N ARG A 149 -2.73 6.45 -24.30
CA ARG A 149 -4.17 6.09 -24.36
C ARG A 149 -5.13 7.23 -23.96
N GLY A 150 -4.75 8.48 -24.24
CA GLY A 150 -5.53 9.65 -23.85
C GLY A 150 -5.37 10.07 -22.38
N PHE A 151 -4.43 9.48 -21.63
CA PHE A 151 -4.08 9.84 -20.26
C PHE A 151 -2.71 10.53 -20.20
N ALA A 152 -2.53 11.41 -19.21
CA ALA A 152 -1.23 11.96 -18.85
C ALA A 152 -0.64 11.10 -17.73
N CYS A 153 0.27 10.22 -18.10
CA CYS A 153 0.77 9.14 -17.24
C CYS A 153 2.12 9.51 -16.63
N ILE A 154 2.35 9.02 -15.41
CA ILE A 154 3.69 8.89 -14.85
C ILE A 154 4.23 7.48 -15.13
N THR A 155 5.54 7.29 -15.04
CA THR A 155 6.15 5.96 -15.14
C THR A 155 6.50 5.44 -13.75
N ILE A 156 6.01 4.26 -13.41
CA ILE A 156 6.34 3.57 -12.15
C ILE A 156 7.01 2.23 -12.45
N SER A 157 7.78 1.72 -11.48
CA SER A 157 8.35 0.38 -11.59
C SER A 157 7.32 -0.69 -11.23
N ARG A 158 7.52 -1.93 -11.68
CA ARG A 158 6.71 -3.09 -11.22
C ARG A 158 6.78 -3.33 -9.71
N ALA A 159 7.92 -3.01 -9.08
CA ALA A 159 8.12 -3.17 -7.65
C ALA A 159 7.30 -2.13 -6.86
N THR A 160 7.31 -0.88 -7.34
CA THR A 160 6.45 0.20 -6.85
C THR A 160 4.97 -0.21 -6.94
N LEU A 161 4.53 -0.77 -8.08
CA LEU A 161 3.14 -1.22 -8.24
C LEU A 161 2.75 -2.31 -7.23
N ILE A 162 3.57 -3.34 -7.06
CA ILE A 162 3.31 -4.41 -6.09
C ILE A 162 3.21 -3.86 -4.67
N THR A 163 4.03 -2.87 -4.35
CA THR A 163 4.01 -2.21 -3.03
C THR A 163 2.74 -1.39 -2.85
N LEU A 164 2.27 -0.70 -3.88
CA LEU A 164 0.98 0.00 -3.86
C LEU A 164 -0.19 -0.98 -3.68
N PHE A 165 -0.12 -2.15 -4.31
CA PHE A 165 -1.08 -3.24 -4.06
C PHE A 165 -1.05 -3.68 -2.60
N CYS A 166 0.13 -3.90 -2.02
CA CYS A 166 0.24 -4.30 -0.61
C CYS A 166 -0.24 -3.20 0.35
N LEU A 167 0.12 -1.95 0.09
CA LEU A 167 -0.27 -0.77 0.88
C LEU A 167 -1.80 -0.61 0.92
N THR A 168 -2.44 -0.78 -0.22
CA THR A 168 -3.90 -0.63 -0.35
C THR A 168 -4.68 -1.92 -0.04
N ASN A 169 -4.00 -2.99 0.40
CA ASN A 169 -4.57 -4.33 0.60
C ASN A 169 -5.30 -4.87 -0.65
N ALA A 170 -4.70 -4.67 -1.82
CA ALA A 170 -5.27 -5.09 -3.10
C ALA A 170 -5.25 -6.61 -3.26
N ARG A 171 -6.31 -7.17 -3.83
CA ARG A 171 -6.53 -8.60 -4.00
C ARG A 171 -7.10 -8.91 -5.38
N PRO A 172 -6.69 -10.01 -6.03
CA PRO A 172 -7.17 -10.34 -7.36
C PRO A 172 -8.71 -10.47 -7.37
N ALA A 173 -9.37 -9.67 -8.19
CA ALA A 173 -10.79 -9.81 -8.51
C ALA A 173 -10.97 -10.65 -9.78
N PHE A 174 -10.16 -10.37 -10.80
CA PHE A 174 -9.99 -11.23 -11.96
C PHE A 174 -8.60 -11.06 -12.57
N GLN A 175 -8.14 -12.07 -13.29
CA GLN A 175 -6.92 -12.05 -14.06
C GLN A 175 -7.12 -12.86 -15.34
N TYR A 176 -6.81 -12.26 -16.47
CA TYR A 176 -6.92 -12.86 -17.80
C TYR A 176 -5.62 -12.65 -18.57
N SER A 177 -5.10 -13.72 -19.14
CA SER A 177 -3.96 -13.69 -20.07
C SER A 177 -4.33 -14.47 -21.31
N GLY A 178 -4.25 -13.84 -22.48
CA GLY A 178 -4.63 -14.46 -23.74
C GLY A 178 -4.11 -13.71 -24.96
N PRO A 179 -4.66 -13.99 -26.17
CA PRO A 179 -4.20 -13.38 -27.42
C PRO A 179 -4.34 -11.85 -27.46
N ALA A 180 -5.19 -11.27 -26.62
CA ALA A 180 -5.34 -9.82 -26.49
C ALA A 180 -4.38 -9.18 -25.45
N GLY A 181 -3.49 -9.99 -24.85
CA GLY A 181 -2.56 -9.61 -23.80
C GLY A 181 -3.08 -9.91 -22.39
N PHE A 182 -2.52 -9.20 -21.42
CA PHE A 182 -2.80 -9.37 -20.00
C PHE A 182 -3.79 -8.30 -19.50
N ARG A 183 -4.79 -8.72 -18.74
CA ARG A 183 -5.75 -7.83 -18.06
C ARG A 183 -6.04 -8.35 -16.67
N ALA A 184 -5.97 -7.49 -15.67
CA ALA A 184 -6.31 -7.85 -14.31
C ALA A 184 -7.00 -6.69 -13.61
N ALA A 185 -7.85 -7.03 -12.64
CA ALA A 185 -8.32 -6.07 -11.66
C ALA A 185 -8.07 -6.59 -10.25
N TYR A 186 -7.72 -5.65 -9.37
CA TYR A 186 -7.49 -5.92 -7.97
C TYR A 186 -8.39 -5.02 -7.13
N ALA A 187 -9.32 -5.63 -6.39
CA ALA A 187 -10.12 -4.91 -5.40
C ALA A 187 -9.23 -4.56 -4.21
N SER A 188 -9.32 -3.34 -3.71
CA SER A 188 -8.48 -2.82 -2.63
C SER A 188 -9.30 -2.00 -1.65
N TYR A 189 -8.69 -1.63 -0.52
CA TYR A 189 -9.36 -0.83 0.50
C TYR A 189 -9.83 0.53 -0.04
N CYS A 190 -9.05 1.18 -0.90
CA CYS A 190 -9.32 2.52 -1.42
C CYS A 190 -10.00 2.55 -2.80
N GLY A 191 -10.34 1.39 -3.37
CA GLY A 191 -10.99 1.30 -4.68
C GLY A 191 -10.54 0.08 -5.47
N GLN A 192 -10.50 0.19 -6.79
CA GLN A 192 -10.14 -0.90 -7.70
C GLN A 192 -8.96 -0.51 -8.60
N TRP A 193 -7.92 -1.32 -8.57
CA TRP A 193 -6.79 -1.23 -9.48
C TRP A 193 -7.07 -2.01 -10.75
N TYR A 194 -6.64 -1.47 -11.88
CA TYR A 194 -6.71 -2.14 -13.17
C TYR A 194 -5.33 -2.17 -13.82
N VAL A 195 -4.94 -3.34 -14.31
CA VAL A 195 -3.73 -3.54 -15.11
C VAL A 195 -4.15 -4.01 -16.49
N THR A 196 -3.71 -3.31 -17.53
CA THR A 196 -3.94 -3.67 -18.92
C THR A 196 -2.63 -3.62 -19.68
N TRP A 197 -2.21 -4.75 -20.21
CA TRP A 197 -0.99 -4.87 -20.99
C TRP A 197 -1.24 -5.65 -22.29
N PRO A 198 -1.64 -4.96 -23.37
CA PRO A 198 -1.88 -5.61 -24.64
C PRO A 198 -0.60 -6.02 -25.34
N ILE A 199 -0.68 -7.03 -26.19
CA ILE A 199 0.47 -7.53 -26.95
C ILE A 199 1.01 -6.41 -27.83
N GLY A 200 2.32 -6.16 -27.75
CA GLY A 200 3.01 -5.14 -28.54
C GLY A 200 2.85 -3.70 -28.02
N GLU A 201 2.14 -3.51 -26.90
CA GLU A 201 1.95 -2.19 -26.28
C GLU A 201 2.59 -2.10 -24.89
N ALA A 202 2.69 -0.87 -24.38
CA ALA A 202 3.12 -0.63 -23.01
C ALA A 202 2.04 -1.06 -22.01
N ALA A 203 2.46 -1.55 -20.84
CA ALA A 203 1.54 -1.84 -19.76
C ALA A 203 1.01 -0.53 -19.15
N PHE A 204 -0.31 -0.50 -18.94
CA PHE A 204 -1.04 0.63 -18.40
C PHE A 204 -1.76 0.23 -17.11
N VAL A 205 -1.66 1.08 -16.10
CA VAL A 205 -2.25 0.90 -14.78
C VAL A 205 -3.05 2.15 -14.43
N HIS A 206 -4.19 1.97 -13.76
CA HIS A 206 -4.91 3.06 -13.14
C HIS A 206 -5.65 2.58 -11.89
N LEU A 207 -5.95 3.52 -10.99
CA LEU A 207 -6.74 3.31 -9.78
C LEU A 207 -8.06 4.06 -9.94
N VAL A 208 -9.17 3.36 -9.70
CA VAL A 208 -10.51 3.96 -9.63
C VAL A 208 -10.95 3.93 -8.17
N PRO A 209 -11.32 5.07 -7.56
CA PRO A 209 -11.79 5.10 -6.18
C PRO A 209 -13.17 4.42 -6.05
N HIS A 210 -13.56 4.07 -4.84
CA HIS A 210 -14.92 3.58 -4.59
C HIS A 210 -15.96 4.63 -4.96
N ASP A 211 -17.01 4.20 -5.67
CA ASP A 211 -18.16 5.04 -6.07
C ASP A 211 -19.44 4.72 -5.25
N SER A 212 -19.44 3.63 -4.50
CA SER A 212 -20.57 3.16 -3.68
C SER A 212 -20.60 3.72 -2.26
N HIS A 213 -19.56 4.45 -1.84
CA HIS A 213 -19.41 4.96 -0.48
C HIS A 213 -19.33 6.49 -0.48
N SER A 214 -19.97 7.11 0.52
CA SER A 214 -19.85 8.55 0.77
C SER A 214 -19.33 8.79 2.17
N THR A 215 -18.59 9.88 2.37
CA THR A 215 -18.11 10.29 3.70
C THR A 215 -19.25 10.50 4.70
N ALA A 216 -20.46 10.82 4.24
CA ALA A 216 -21.64 11.01 5.09
C ALA A 216 -22.25 9.69 5.59
N THR A 217 -21.99 8.58 4.92
CA THR A 217 -22.59 7.26 5.22
C THR A 217 -21.56 6.25 5.70
N ASP A 218 -20.28 6.60 5.68
CA ASP A 218 -19.20 5.71 6.07
C ASP A 218 -19.15 5.58 7.60
N VAL A 219 -19.17 4.35 8.10
CA VAL A 219 -19.16 4.07 9.56
C VAL A 219 -17.74 3.96 10.12
N TYR A 220 -16.75 3.84 9.22
CA TYR A 220 -15.35 3.67 9.55
C TYR A 220 -14.67 5.04 9.70
N PRO A 221 -13.59 5.14 10.49
CA PRO A 221 -12.81 6.35 10.53
C PRO A 221 -12.20 6.65 9.16
N SER A 222 -12.09 7.93 8.87
CA SER A 222 -11.60 8.46 7.60
C SER A 222 -10.22 7.95 7.19
N THR A 223 -9.32 7.74 8.15
CA THR A 223 -7.97 7.24 7.91
C THR A 223 -7.49 6.25 8.96
N PHE A 224 -6.50 5.44 8.58
CA PHE A 224 -5.71 4.62 9.48
C PHE A 224 -4.23 4.68 9.10
N VAL A 225 -3.36 4.31 10.03
CA VAL A 225 -1.92 4.30 9.80
C VAL A 225 -1.52 3.02 9.08
N GLN A 226 -0.75 3.16 8.00
CA GLN A 226 -0.15 2.05 7.25
C GLN A 226 1.35 2.29 7.08
N ARG A 227 2.13 1.20 7.20
CA ARG A 227 3.59 1.24 7.12
C ARG A 227 4.10 0.55 5.86
N VAL A 228 4.89 1.30 5.10
CA VAL A 228 5.38 0.85 3.78
C VAL A 228 6.42 -0.23 3.95
N ASP A 229 7.42 -0.02 4.81
CA ASP A 229 8.43 -1.01 5.15
C ASP A 229 7.82 -2.37 5.53
N ARG A 230 6.85 -2.37 6.45
CA ARG A 230 6.19 -3.60 6.92
C ARG A 230 5.36 -4.26 5.83
N CYS A 231 4.67 -3.51 4.97
CA CYS A 231 4.00 -4.09 3.80
C CYS A 231 4.98 -4.88 2.92
N VAL A 232 6.16 -4.33 2.68
CA VAL A 232 7.19 -4.98 1.86
C VAL A 232 7.74 -6.22 2.56
N GLU A 233 8.09 -6.10 3.84
CA GLU A 233 8.59 -7.22 4.63
C GLU A 233 7.58 -8.38 4.67
N MET A 234 6.31 -8.09 4.96
CA MET A 234 5.26 -9.10 5.07
C MET A 234 4.96 -9.81 3.73
N VAL A 235 5.01 -9.09 2.60
CA VAL A 235 4.79 -9.71 1.28
C VAL A 235 5.97 -10.58 0.83
N VAL A 236 7.21 -10.22 1.21
CA VAL A 236 8.40 -11.05 0.90
C VAL A 236 8.69 -12.13 1.95
N GLY A 237 7.97 -12.13 3.07
CA GLY A 237 8.09 -13.14 4.11
C GLY A 237 9.26 -12.91 5.06
N VAL A 238 9.59 -11.64 5.31
CA VAL A 238 10.60 -11.18 6.27
C VAL A 238 9.90 -10.62 7.49
N ILE A 239 10.40 -10.94 8.68
CA ILE A 239 10.02 -10.31 9.94
C ILE A 239 11.27 -9.68 10.54
N THR A 240 11.19 -8.37 10.83
CA THR A 240 12.29 -7.60 11.41
C THR A 240 11.90 -7.09 12.79
N GLY A 241 12.57 -7.63 13.82
CA GLY A 241 12.54 -7.16 15.21
C GLY A 241 13.83 -6.44 15.58
N ARG A 242 14.01 -6.12 16.87
CA ARG A 242 15.24 -5.47 17.37
C ARG A 242 16.47 -6.34 17.23
N GLU A 243 16.31 -7.65 17.47
CA GLU A 243 17.42 -8.62 17.53
C GLU A 243 17.41 -9.62 16.38
N ILE A 244 16.35 -9.64 15.56
CA ILE A 244 16.19 -10.61 14.47
C ILE A 244 15.78 -9.94 13.17
N GLN A 245 16.29 -10.47 12.07
CA GLN A 245 15.77 -10.22 10.73
C GLN A 245 15.67 -11.55 10.01
N LEU A 246 14.46 -12.14 10.04
CA LEU A 246 14.25 -13.53 9.70
C LEU A 246 13.28 -13.67 8.53
N ALA A 247 13.71 -14.37 7.48
CA ALA A 247 12.86 -14.75 6.37
C ALA A 247 12.37 -16.19 6.48
N PHE A 248 11.20 -16.48 5.90
CA PHE A 248 10.61 -17.82 5.90
C PHE A 248 10.57 -18.42 4.50
N CYS A 249 10.72 -19.74 4.42
CA CYS A 249 10.54 -20.46 3.16
C CYS A 249 9.08 -20.37 2.64
N GLY A 250 8.91 -20.49 1.32
CA GLY A 250 7.59 -20.58 0.70
C GLY A 250 6.88 -21.90 0.99
N ARG A 251 5.58 -21.97 0.65
CA ARG A 251 4.78 -23.19 0.77
C ARG A 251 5.42 -24.35 0.00
N LYS A 252 5.34 -25.56 0.56
CA LYS A 252 6.02 -26.76 0.04
C LYS A 252 5.05 -27.74 -0.61
N PRO A 253 5.51 -28.57 -1.56
CA PRO A 253 4.71 -29.68 -2.06
C PRO A 253 4.52 -30.74 -0.98
N PRO A 254 3.52 -31.62 -1.13
CA PRO A 254 3.17 -32.63 -0.14
C PRO A 254 4.37 -33.48 0.30
N GLY A 255 4.36 -33.88 1.56
CA GLY A 255 5.36 -34.75 2.15
C GLY A 255 5.93 -34.24 3.47
N VAL A 256 7.02 -34.87 3.90
CA VAL A 256 7.71 -34.57 5.15
C VAL A 256 8.85 -33.59 4.91
N TRP A 257 8.90 -32.54 5.72
CA TRP A 257 9.90 -31.49 5.67
C TRP A 257 10.40 -31.17 7.07
N PHE A 258 11.64 -30.67 7.15
CA PHE A 258 12.26 -30.21 8.38
C PHE A 258 12.57 -28.73 8.24
N LEU A 259 12.20 -27.93 9.23
CA LEU A 259 12.57 -26.53 9.31
C LEU A 259 14.02 -26.43 9.81
N GLU A 260 14.81 -25.58 9.16
CA GLU A 260 16.23 -25.41 9.46
C GLU A 260 16.58 -23.92 9.40
N TYR A 261 17.18 -23.42 10.48
CA TYR A 261 17.71 -22.08 10.53
C TYR A 261 19.03 -21.97 9.77
N VAL A 262 19.13 -20.98 8.89
CA VAL A 262 20.32 -20.68 8.09
C VAL A 262 20.71 -19.22 8.29
N PRO A 263 21.81 -18.94 9.03
CA PRO A 263 22.32 -17.58 9.20
C PRO A 263 22.63 -16.95 7.84
N LYS A 264 22.17 -15.71 7.63
CA LYS A 264 22.31 -14.94 6.38
C LYS A 264 21.90 -15.75 5.14
N GLY A 265 20.93 -16.66 5.32
CA GLY A 265 20.52 -17.64 4.32
C GLY A 265 19.51 -17.11 3.31
N PHE A 266 18.99 -15.89 3.46
CA PHE A 266 17.93 -15.37 2.59
C PHE A 266 18.30 -15.25 1.11
N PRO A 267 19.58 -15.11 0.68
CA PRO A 267 19.93 -15.23 -0.73
C PRO A 267 19.50 -16.57 -1.36
N ALA A 268 19.27 -17.63 -0.57
CA ALA A 268 18.75 -18.91 -1.05
C ALA A 268 17.22 -18.89 -1.32
N ALA A 269 16.47 -17.91 -0.81
CA ALA A 269 15.03 -17.83 -1.01
C ALA A 269 14.69 -17.46 -2.45
N HIS A 270 14.08 -18.38 -3.20
CA HIS A 270 13.70 -18.13 -4.58
C HIS A 270 12.46 -17.23 -4.64
N GLY A 271 12.48 -16.19 -5.49
CA GLY A 271 11.39 -15.24 -5.64
C GLY A 271 11.44 -14.06 -4.68
N SER A 272 11.18 -14.31 -3.39
CA SER A 272 11.06 -13.25 -2.36
C SER A 272 12.29 -12.35 -2.28
N ARG A 273 13.51 -12.93 -2.38
CA ARG A 273 14.77 -12.17 -2.38
C ARG A 273 14.85 -11.14 -3.51
N HIS A 274 14.27 -11.45 -4.68
CA HIS A 274 14.38 -10.59 -5.86
C HIS A 274 13.50 -9.36 -5.68
N LEU A 275 12.26 -9.54 -5.21
CA LEU A 275 11.39 -8.43 -4.86
C LEU A 275 12.00 -7.60 -3.73
N TYR A 276 12.51 -8.24 -2.67
CA TYR A 276 13.14 -7.53 -1.55
C TYR A 276 14.31 -6.64 -2.00
N ASN A 277 15.20 -7.17 -2.87
CA ASN A 277 16.29 -6.38 -3.46
C ASN A 277 15.79 -5.23 -4.35
N MET A 278 14.77 -5.45 -5.20
CA MET A 278 14.18 -4.40 -6.03
C MET A 278 13.60 -3.25 -5.20
N MET A 279 13.21 -3.56 -3.97
CA MET A 279 12.62 -2.64 -3.01
C MET A 279 13.64 -1.92 -2.12
N GLY A 280 14.95 -2.11 -2.40
CA GLY A 280 16.06 -1.51 -1.65
C GLY A 280 16.53 -2.35 -0.46
N GLY A 281 16.06 -3.59 -0.32
CA GLY A 281 16.39 -4.48 0.79
C GLY A 281 17.76 -5.12 0.61
N LYS A 282 18.40 -5.46 1.74
CA LYS A 282 19.73 -6.08 1.75
C LYS A 282 19.64 -7.56 2.11
N VAL A 283 19.54 -8.42 1.09
CA VAL A 283 19.32 -9.86 1.31
C VAL A 283 20.39 -10.58 2.13
N TYR A 284 21.62 -10.06 2.21
CA TYR A 284 22.73 -10.67 2.94
C TYR A 284 22.74 -10.38 4.44
N GLU A 285 21.85 -9.50 4.92
CA GLU A 285 21.66 -9.19 6.34
C GLU A 285 20.55 -10.07 6.97
N VAL A 286 19.80 -10.81 6.14
CA VAL A 286 18.59 -11.53 6.53
C VAL A 286 18.87 -13.03 6.71
N ASP A 287 18.54 -13.55 7.90
CA ASP A 287 18.58 -14.99 8.20
C ASP A 287 17.38 -15.72 7.57
N PHE A 288 17.43 -17.06 7.49
CA PHE A 288 16.41 -17.81 6.76
C PHE A 288 15.98 -19.11 7.43
N MET A 289 14.67 -19.28 7.60
CA MET A 289 14.03 -20.54 7.97
C MET A 289 13.75 -21.36 6.71
N ALA A 290 14.70 -22.22 6.34
CA ALA A 290 14.61 -23.09 5.19
C ALA A 290 13.82 -24.37 5.51
N ALA A 291 13.04 -24.88 4.55
CA ALA A 291 12.50 -26.24 4.64
C ALA A 291 13.36 -27.20 3.82
N ARG A 292 13.83 -28.28 4.44
CA ARG A 292 14.63 -29.33 3.80
C ARG A 292 13.98 -30.71 3.92
N LYS A 293 14.24 -31.57 2.94
CA LYS A 293 14.01 -33.00 3.07
C LYS A 293 15.22 -33.62 3.76
N ARG A 294 14.98 -34.54 4.70
CA ARG A 294 16.02 -35.32 5.37
C ARG A 294 15.59 -36.78 5.41
N ASP A 295 16.55 -37.68 5.25
CA ASP A 295 16.37 -39.11 5.48
C ASP A 295 16.65 -39.41 6.96
N ILE A 296 15.76 -38.94 7.83
CA ILE A 296 15.83 -39.23 9.28
C ILE A 296 14.78 -40.30 9.59
N SER A 297 15.21 -41.36 10.28
CA SER A 297 14.37 -42.50 10.65
C SER A 297 13.44 -42.23 11.83
N ASP A 298 13.74 -41.22 12.66
CA ASP A 298 12.92 -40.87 13.83
C ASP A 298 12.97 -39.36 14.16
N PRO A 299 11.86 -38.61 14.05
CA PRO A 299 11.76 -37.19 14.41
C PRO A 299 11.46 -36.95 15.89
N ASP A 300 11.75 -37.93 16.76
CA ASP A 300 11.45 -37.88 18.19
C ASP A 300 11.92 -36.57 18.87
N GLY A 301 11.02 -35.95 19.63
CA GLY A 301 11.26 -34.68 20.34
C GLY A 301 11.12 -33.40 19.50
N MET A 302 10.84 -33.49 18.19
CA MET A 302 10.55 -32.31 17.36
C MET A 302 9.06 -31.95 17.38
N LEU A 303 8.77 -30.65 17.27
CA LEU A 303 7.40 -30.19 17.11
C LEU A 303 6.90 -30.54 15.69
N GLU A 304 5.74 -31.18 15.61
CA GLU A 304 5.08 -31.48 14.35
C GLU A 304 4.04 -30.39 14.01
N LEU A 305 4.18 -29.77 12.83
CA LEU A 305 3.21 -28.83 12.28
C LEU A 305 2.55 -29.42 11.02
N GLN A 306 1.22 -29.36 10.99
CA GLN A 306 0.43 -29.72 9.81
C GLN A 306 0.14 -28.47 8.97
N LEU A 307 0.72 -28.40 7.78
CA LEU A 307 0.69 -27.22 6.91
C LEU A 307 -0.08 -27.50 5.60
N PRO A 308 -0.71 -26.47 4.99
CA PRO A 308 -1.19 -26.56 3.62
C PRO A 308 -0.04 -26.83 2.63
N SER A 309 -0.29 -27.62 1.58
CA SER A 309 0.69 -27.85 0.52
C SER A 309 0.45 -27.00 -0.73
N THR A 310 1.41 -26.98 -1.66
CA THR A 310 1.22 -26.37 -3.00
C THR A 310 0.22 -27.13 -3.86
N GLU A 311 -0.15 -28.36 -3.46
CA GLU A 311 -1.18 -29.17 -4.11
C GLU A 311 -2.48 -29.11 -3.29
N GLU A 312 -3.57 -28.72 -3.94
CA GLU A 312 -4.86 -28.56 -3.29
C GLU A 312 -5.35 -29.89 -2.66
N GLY A 313 -5.90 -29.81 -1.45
CA GLY A 313 -6.38 -30.97 -0.70
C GLY A 313 -5.29 -31.88 -0.13
N ARG A 314 -4.02 -31.50 -0.24
CA ARG A 314 -2.89 -32.24 0.34
C ARG A 314 -2.14 -31.42 1.39
N HIS A 315 -1.46 -32.13 2.28
CA HIS A 315 -0.80 -31.57 3.45
C HIS A 315 0.72 -31.79 3.44
N VAL A 316 1.39 -30.94 4.19
CA VAL A 316 2.81 -31.02 4.52
C VAL A 316 2.94 -31.26 6.02
N THR A 317 3.68 -32.30 6.38
CA THR A 317 4.15 -32.48 7.76
C THR A 317 5.49 -31.79 7.89
N MET A 318 5.57 -30.75 8.72
CA MET A 318 6.79 -30.02 9.00
C MET A 318 7.26 -30.31 10.42
N TYR A 319 8.43 -30.91 10.55
CA TYR A 319 9.10 -31.07 11.84
C TYR A 319 9.96 -29.85 12.15
N VAL A 320 9.84 -29.34 13.37
CA VAL A 320 10.52 -28.14 13.85
C VAL A 320 11.36 -28.52 15.07
N PRO A 321 12.70 -28.47 14.99
CA PRO A 321 13.55 -28.67 16.15
C PRO A 321 13.42 -27.51 17.16
N GLU A 322 13.82 -27.74 18.41
CA GLU A 322 13.68 -26.78 19.51
C GLU A 322 14.32 -25.41 19.23
N THR A 323 15.49 -25.40 18.56
CA THR A 323 16.17 -24.15 18.19
C THR A 323 15.35 -23.33 17.20
N GLU A 324 14.82 -23.95 16.16
CA GLU A 324 13.94 -23.31 15.18
C GLU A 324 12.61 -22.87 15.80
N GLU A 325 12.09 -23.63 16.77
CA GLU A 325 10.91 -23.25 17.55
C GLU A 325 11.13 -21.91 18.28
N ALA A 326 12.32 -21.69 18.85
CA ALA A 326 12.66 -20.43 19.49
C ALA A 326 12.63 -19.24 18.51
N PHE A 327 13.08 -19.44 17.27
CA PHE A 327 12.98 -18.43 16.21
C PHE A 327 11.53 -18.16 15.79
N ILE A 328 10.68 -19.20 15.73
CA ILE A 328 9.23 -19.01 15.49
C ILE A 328 8.61 -18.16 16.60
N LYS A 329 8.89 -18.46 17.87
CA LYS A 329 8.39 -17.67 19.02
C LYS A 329 8.84 -16.20 18.91
N HIS A 330 10.12 -15.96 18.64
CA HIS A 330 10.65 -14.61 18.48
C HIS A 330 10.00 -13.88 17.28
N ALA A 331 9.82 -14.56 16.15
CA ALA A 331 9.16 -13.97 14.99
C ALA A 331 7.69 -13.58 15.28
N LEU A 332 6.95 -14.40 16.04
CA LEU A 332 5.59 -14.08 16.45
C LEU A 332 5.52 -12.87 17.39
N ASP A 333 6.48 -12.76 18.30
CA ASP A 333 6.65 -11.61 19.19
C ASP A 333 6.92 -10.32 18.40
N CYS A 334 7.69 -10.42 17.31
CA CYS A 334 8.08 -9.32 16.41
C CYS A 334 7.13 -9.08 15.22
N LEU A 335 5.96 -9.74 15.17
CA LEU A 335 4.99 -9.45 14.11
C LEU A 335 4.65 -7.96 14.14
N PRO A 336 4.64 -7.26 12.98
CA PRO A 336 4.31 -5.84 12.96
C PRO A 336 2.82 -5.63 13.22
N TRP A 337 2.50 -4.55 13.93
CA TRP A 337 1.10 -4.14 14.09
C TRP A 337 0.51 -3.67 12.76
N ALA A 338 -0.76 -4.01 12.52
CA ALA A 338 -1.48 -3.62 11.32
C ALA A 338 -2.89 -3.14 11.65
N SER A 339 -3.43 -2.20 10.87
CA SER A 339 -4.85 -1.82 10.93
C SER A 339 -5.70 -2.55 9.89
N LEU A 340 -5.08 -3.22 8.92
CA LEU A 340 -5.73 -4.09 7.93
C LEU A 340 -5.04 -5.45 7.94
N SER A 341 -5.63 -6.42 7.22
CA SER A 341 -4.93 -7.66 6.95
C SER A 341 -3.65 -7.42 6.13
N TRP A 342 -2.74 -8.37 6.09
CA TRP A 342 -1.55 -8.29 5.25
C TRP A 342 -1.79 -8.96 3.89
N SER A 343 -1.21 -8.37 2.85
CA SER A 343 -0.81 -9.10 1.63
C SER A 343 0.46 -9.87 1.97
N ILE A 344 0.39 -11.19 2.12
CA ILE A 344 1.38 -11.94 2.89
C ILE A 344 2.03 -13.11 2.14
N HIS A 345 3.30 -13.34 2.45
CA HIS A 345 4.03 -14.52 2.04
C HIS A 345 3.41 -15.82 2.61
N ARG A 346 2.89 -16.69 1.73
CA ARG A 346 2.18 -17.94 2.12
C ARG A 346 2.88 -18.79 3.17
N GLY A 347 4.13 -19.18 2.89
CA GLY A 347 4.82 -20.15 3.74
C GLY A 347 5.11 -19.60 5.14
N MET A 348 5.35 -18.28 5.23
CA MET A 348 5.49 -17.60 6.52
C MET A 348 4.19 -17.67 7.30
N ARG A 349 3.07 -17.24 6.68
CA ARG A 349 1.74 -17.30 7.30
C ARG A 349 1.39 -18.70 7.76
N ASP A 350 1.58 -19.71 6.90
CA ASP A 350 1.20 -21.08 7.20
C ASP A 350 1.95 -21.64 8.41
N ILE A 351 3.27 -21.44 8.48
CA ILE A 351 4.11 -21.91 9.59
C ILE A 351 3.71 -21.21 10.89
N LEU A 352 3.65 -19.88 10.88
CA LEU A 352 3.36 -19.08 12.06
C LEU A 352 1.94 -19.32 12.60
N VAL A 353 0.94 -19.40 11.71
CA VAL A 353 -0.45 -19.71 12.13
C VAL A 353 -0.54 -21.13 12.67
N ALA A 354 0.05 -22.14 12.00
CA ALA A 354 -0.01 -23.51 12.47
C ALA A 354 0.61 -23.68 13.87
N TYR A 355 1.73 -23.01 14.13
CA TYR A 355 2.37 -23.00 15.43
C TYR A 355 1.49 -22.34 16.51
N ALA A 356 0.95 -21.17 16.20
CA ALA A 356 0.35 -20.29 17.20
C ALA A 356 -1.15 -20.58 17.46
N LYS A 357 -1.80 -21.30 16.54
CA LYS A 357 -3.24 -21.57 16.57
C LYS A 357 -3.73 -22.28 17.85
N PRO A 358 -3.06 -23.32 18.38
CA PRO A 358 -3.51 -23.96 19.62
C PRO A 358 -3.59 -23.00 20.82
N VAL A 359 -2.63 -22.07 20.92
CA VAL A 359 -2.64 -21.03 21.96
C VAL A 359 -3.77 -20.04 21.71
N MET A 360 -3.94 -19.57 20.48
CA MET A 360 -5.06 -18.69 20.11
C MET A 360 -6.41 -19.31 20.47
N ASP A 361 -6.62 -20.58 20.12
CA ASP A 361 -7.89 -21.27 20.33
C ASP A 361 -8.22 -21.45 21.82
N THR A 362 -7.19 -21.53 22.68
CA THR A 362 -7.35 -21.55 24.15
C THR A 362 -7.91 -20.22 24.69
N HIS A 363 -7.44 -19.08 24.17
CA HIS A 363 -7.85 -17.75 24.62
C HIS A 363 -8.96 -17.11 23.78
N ARG A 364 -9.37 -17.74 22.67
CA ARG A 364 -10.26 -17.13 21.66
C ARG A 364 -11.57 -16.61 22.22
N LYS A 365 -12.17 -17.35 23.17
CA LYS A 365 -13.43 -16.95 23.82
C LYS A 365 -13.23 -15.75 24.75
N GLU A 366 -12.16 -15.75 25.54
CA GLU A 366 -11.81 -14.67 26.43
C GLU A 366 -11.50 -13.39 25.66
N PHE A 367 -10.75 -13.53 24.55
CA PHE A 367 -10.46 -12.43 23.63
C PHE A 367 -11.74 -11.84 23.02
N ALA A 368 -12.62 -12.67 22.47
CA ALA A 368 -13.89 -12.21 21.92
C ALA A 368 -14.76 -11.49 22.97
N ALA A 369 -14.83 -12.02 24.19
CA ALA A 369 -15.58 -11.41 25.29
C ALA A 369 -15.00 -10.05 25.70
N MET A 370 -13.68 -9.93 25.76
CA MET A 370 -12.99 -8.68 26.10
C MET A 370 -13.24 -7.58 25.06
N LEU A 371 -13.25 -7.92 23.78
CA LEU A 371 -13.60 -6.98 22.70
C LEU A 371 -15.02 -6.44 22.85
N LYS A 372 -15.98 -7.37 23.04
CA LYS A 372 -17.39 -7.01 23.19
C LYS A 372 -17.62 -6.13 24.42
N ALA A 373 -17.05 -6.49 25.57
CA ALA A 373 -17.14 -5.71 26.80
C ALA A 373 -16.53 -4.30 26.62
N THR A 374 -15.37 -4.19 25.96
CA THR A 374 -14.72 -2.89 25.73
C THR A 374 -15.58 -1.95 24.90
N VAL A 375 -16.25 -2.45 23.86
CA VAL A 375 -17.15 -1.65 23.04
C VAL A 375 -18.34 -1.14 23.86
N SER A 376 -18.91 -1.97 24.72
CA SER A 376 -20.00 -1.58 25.62
C SER A 376 -19.57 -0.58 26.69
N ASP A 377 -18.36 -0.74 27.26
CA ASP A 377 -17.88 0.06 28.38
C ASP A 377 -17.30 1.42 27.93
N LYS A 378 -16.68 1.47 26.74
CA LYS A 378 -15.91 2.62 26.26
C LYS A 378 -16.31 3.08 24.84
N PRO A 379 -17.61 3.19 24.48
CA PRO A 379 -18.02 3.55 23.12
C PRO A 379 -17.53 4.95 22.71
N GLN A 380 -17.41 5.86 23.67
CA GLN A 380 -16.95 7.23 23.43
C GLN A 380 -15.51 7.32 22.93
N LEU A 381 -14.63 6.39 23.34
CA LEU A 381 -13.24 6.38 22.88
C LEU A 381 -13.13 5.92 21.42
N LEU A 382 -14.03 5.04 20.98
CA LEU A 382 -14.12 4.62 19.57
C LEU A 382 -14.73 5.75 18.72
N ASN A 383 -15.76 6.41 19.23
CA ASN A 383 -16.35 7.60 18.58
C ASN A 383 -15.30 8.72 18.41
N ALA A 384 -14.49 8.99 19.44
CA ALA A 384 -13.40 9.97 19.37
C ALA A 384 -12.32 9.62 18.33
N LYS A 385 -12.18 8.34 17.97
CA LYS A 385 -11.33 7.88 16.86
C LYS A 385 -11.97 8.03 15.47
N GLY A 386 -13.21 8.50 15.39
CA GLY A 386 -13.94 8.73 14.14
C GLY A 386 -14.86 7.59 13.71
N TRP A 387 -15.13 6.62 14.57
CA TRP A 387 -16.14 5.59 14.30
C TRP A 387 -17.55 6.14 14.50
N SER A 388 -18.50 5.75 13.64
CA SER A 388 -19.91 6.10 13.84
C SER A 388 -20.43 5.54 15.15
N LEU A 389 -20.96 6.41 16.02
CA LEU A 389 -21.47 6.00 17.34
C LEU A 389 -22.61 4.97 17.24
N SER A 390 -23.50 5.07 16.26
CA SER A 390 -24.55 4.08 16.07
C SER A 390 -23.97 2.71 15.74
N PHE A 391 -22.99 2.65 14.83
CA PHE A 391 -22.30 1.41 14.49
C PHE A 391 -21.58 0.80 15.71
N VAL A 392 -20.90 1.63 16.51
CA VAL A 392 -20.21 1.21 17.73
C VAL A 392 -21.20 0.57 18.71
N CYS A 393 -22.32 1.23 18.98
CA CYS A 393 -23.32 0.76 19.94
C CYS A 393 -24.10 -0.47 19.45
N ASP A 394 -24.43 -0.54 18.16
CA ASP A 394 -25.41 -1.49 17.64
C ASP A 394 -24.78 -2.78 17.06
N SER A 395 -23.52 -2.75 16.62
CA SER A 395 -22.96 -3.87 15.83
C SER A 395 -21.48 -4.16 16.07
N MET A 396 -20.67 -3.16 16.38
CA MET A 396 -19.21 -3.31 16.39
C MET A 396 -18.71 -4.41 17.34
N GLY A 397 -19.24 -4.48 18.55
CA GLY A 397 -18.81 -5.47 19.56
C GLY A 397 -19.11 -6.91 19.16
N ASP A 398 -20.30 -7.16 18.59
CA ASP A 398 -20.68 -8.49 18.10
C ASP A 398 -19.88 -8.88 16.87
N MET A 399 -19.70 -7.97 15.91
CA MET A 399 -18.87 -8.21 14.73
C MET A 399 -17.41 -8.55 15.09
N ALA A 400 -16.84 -7.85 16.07
CA ALA A 400 -15.48 -8.11 16.55
C ALA A 400 -15.36 -9.49 17.21
N ALA A 401 -16.31 -9.82 18.09
CA ALA A 401 -16.34 -11.11 18.76
C ALA A 401 -16.51 -12.27 17.76
N ASP A 402 -17.47 -12.16 16.84
CA ASP A 402 -17.72 -13.17 15.81
C ASP A 402 -16.52 -13.36 14.88
N ALA A 403 -15.85 -12.27 14.49
CA ALA A 403 -14.64 -12.36 13.68
C ALA A 403 -13.52 -13.14 14.40
N VAL A 404 -13.30 -12.86 15.69
CA VAL A 404 -12.32 -13.61 16.49
C VAL A 404 -12.71 -15.07 16.62
N LEU A 405 -13.98 -15.37 16.91
CA LEU A 405 -14.49 -16.74 17.08
C LEU A 405 -14.45 -17.56 15.78
N ALA A 406 -14.64 -16.92 14.63
CA ALA A 406 -14.62 -17.60 13.33
C ALA A 406 -13.25 -18.23 12.99
N GLY A 407 -12.16 -17.68 13.52
CA GLY A 407 -10.79 -18.20 13.35
C GLY A 407 -10.25 -18.24 11.92
N ARG A 408 -10.99 -17.65 10.97
CA ARG A 408 -10.58 -17.39 9.59
C ARG A 408 -11.51 -16.34 8.98
N GLY A 409 -11.00 -15.61 8.00
CA GLY A 409 -11.79 -14.69 7.23
C GLY A 409 -10.94 -13.93 6.22
N ASN A 410 -11.57 -13.00 5.52
CA ASN A 410 -10.91 -12.18 4.51
C ASN A 410 -11.41 -10.73 4.53
N SER A 411 -12.15 -10.28 5.54
CA SER A 411 -12.59 -8.87 5.58
C SER A 411 -11.52 -7.98 6.21
N GLY A 412 -10.99 -7.03 5.44
CA GLY A 412 -10.10 -5.99 5.98
C GLY A 412 -10.80 -5.07 6.96
N ASP A 413 -12.09 -4.80 6.74
CA ASP A 413 -12.92 -3.97 7.62
C ASP A 413 -13.07 -4.60 9.03
N LEU A 414 -13.26 -5.92 9.11
CA LEU A 414 -13.32 -6.63 10.40
C LEU A 414 -11.98 -6.62 11.12
N VAL A 415 -10.86 -6.71 10.38
CA VAL A 415 -9.53 -6.58 10.98
C VAL A 415 -9.33 -5.18 11.59
N ARG A 416 -9.81 -4.14 10.90
CA ARG A 416 -9.76 -2.78 11.39
C ARG A 416 -10.60 -2.58 12.66
N VAL A 417 -11.80 -3.15 12.70
CA VAL A 417 -12.66 -3.13 13.89
C VAL A 417 -11.93 -3.72 15.11
N VAL A 418 -11.41 -4.94 14.98
CA VAL A 418 -10.74 -5.63 16.10
C VAL A 418 -9.51 -4.86 16.57
N THR A 419 -8.66 -4.43 15.63
CA THR A 419 -7.41 -3.75 15.96
C THR A 419 -7.64 -2.39 16.63
N ASP A 420 -8.67 -1.63 16.21
CA ASP A 420 -8.99 -0.34 16.84
C ASP A 420 -9.59 -0.48 18.24
N ILE A 421 -10.42 -1.50 18.49
CA ILE A 421 -10.91 -1.83 19.84
C ILE A 421 -9.73 -2.17 20.75
N VAL A 422 -8.80 -3.01 20.29
CA VAL A 422 -7.62 -3.37 21.08
C VAL A 422 -6.75 -2.15 21.37
N LYS A 423 -6.59 -1.23 20.42
CA LYS A 423 -5.93 0.06 20.67
C LYS A 423 -6.65 0.92 21.70
N VAL A 424 -7.96 0.76 21.93
CA VAL A 424 -8.69 1.43 23.02
C VAL A 424 -8.39 0.75 24.37
N ILE A 425 -8.18 -0.55 24.38
CA ILE A 425 -7.75 -1.28 25.60
C ILE A 425 -6.31 -0.85 25.95
N ALA A 426 -5.46 -0.76 24.94
CA ALA A 426 -4.04 -0.45 25.04
C ALA A 426 -3.69 1.06 24.89
N THR A 427 -4.61 1.96 25.23
CA THR A 427 -4.53 3.42 24.91
C THR A 427 -3.23 4.11 25.38
N ASP A 428 -2.57 3.59 26.42
CA ASP A 428 -1.34 4.18 26.99
C ASP A 428 -0.03 3.61 26.41
N LEU A 429 -0.09 2.69 25.44
CA LEU A 429 1.12 2.06 24.89
C LEU A 429 1.70 2.85 23.71
N ALA A 430 3.02 3.01 23.72
CA ALA A 430 3.77 3.48 22.57
C ALA A 430 3.69 2.49 21.38
N VAL A 431 4.06 2.93 20.19
CA VAL A 431 4.08 2.09 18.97
C VAL A 431 5.05 0.91 19.10
N ASP A 432 6.19 1.10 19.76
CA ASP A 432 7.21 0.06 19.98
C ASP A 432 6.65 -1.22 20.63
N PRO A 433 5.90 -1.15 21.75
CA PRO A 433 5.19 -2.30 22.32
C PRO A 433 4.19 -3.01 21.40
N LEU A 434 3.67 -2.33 20.36
CA LEU A 434 2.73 -2.95 19.41
C LEU A 434 3.48 -3.85 18.42
N ASP A 435 4.66 -3.43 17.97
CA ASP A 435 5.48 -4.18 17.02
C ASP A 435 6.24 -5.33 17.67
N GLU A 436 6.72 -5.16 18.91
CA GLU A 436 7.50 -6.20 19.60
C GLU A 436 6.99 -6.44 21.02
N ASN A 437 6.71 -7.71 21.35
CA ASN A 437 6.34 -8.16 22.69
C ASN A 437 7.13 -9.43 23.10
N TYR A 438 6.75 -10.04 24.22
CA TYR A 438 7.45 -11.22 24.79
C TYR A 438 6.50 -12.39 25.09
N PHE A 439 5.27 -12.33 24.57
CA PHE A 439 4.22 -13.30 24.91
C PHE A 439 4.59 -14.71 24.45
N TRP A 440 5.07 -14.88 23.23
CA TRP A 440 5.35 -16.19 22.65
C TRP A 440 6.59 -16.86 23.25
N ARG A 441 7.57 -16.04 23.64
CA ARG A 441 8.77 -16.47 24.38
C ARG A 441 8.52 -16.70 25.87
N SER A 442 7.41 -16.20 26.44
CA SER A 442 7.06 -16.42 27.84
C SER A 442 6.68 -17.87 28.13
N VAL A 443 6.99 -18.32 29.35
CA VAL A 443 6.62 -19.67 29.84
C VAL A 443 5.12 -19.72 30.15
N ASP A 444 4.63 -18.70 30.86
CA ASP A 444 3.22 -18.57 31.23
C ASP A 444 2.53 -17.60 30.27
N ARG A 445 1.92 -18.17 29.21
CA ARG A 445 1.17 -17.43 28.18
C ARG A 445 -0.20 -17.00 28.72
N GLN A 446 -0.21 -16.07 29.65
CA GLN A 446 -1.43 -15.55 30.27
C GLN A 446 -2.15 -14.57 29.33
N PHE A 447 -3.48 -14.47 29.48
CA PHE A 447 -4.28 -13.49 28.75
C PHE A 447 -4.25 -12.11 29.44
N ASP A 448 -3.07 -11.51 29.48
CA ASP A 448 -2.86 -10.14 29.92
C ASP A 448 -2.80 -9.18 28.71
N ILE A 449 -2.35 -7.94 28.91
CA ILE A 449 -2.20 -6.98 27.81
C ILE A 449 -1.20 -7.45 26.75
N GLN A 450 -0.12 -8.15 27.13
CA GLN A 450 0.84 -8.68 26.16
C GLN A 450 0.22 -9.81 25.34
N GLY A 451 -0.51 -10.72 26.01
CA GLY A 451 -1.30 -11.75 25.35
C GLY A 451 -2.35 -11.17 24.40
N LEU A 452 -3.10 -10.15 24.83
CA LEU A 452 -4.07 -9.46 23.98
C LEU A 452 -3.43 -8.90 22.70
N LEU A 453 -2.28 -8.21 22.82
CA LEU A 453 -1.57 -7.67 21.66
C LEU A 453 -1.05 -8.79 20.74
N ALA A 454 -0.41 -9.80 21.30
CA ALA A 454 0.15 -10.92 20.56
C ALA A 454 -0.94 -11.71 19.79
N LEU A 455 -2.07 -11.98 20.45
CA LEU A 455 -3.20 -12.68 19.85
C LEU A 455 -3.93 -11.80 18.83
N THR A 456 -3.94 -10.48 18.99
CA THR A 456 -4.45 -9.56 17.96
C THR A 456 -3.59 -9.59 16.70
N LYS A 457 -2.26 -9.58 16.84
CA LYS A 457 -1.34 -9.71 15.70
C LYS A 457 -1.50 -11.06 14.99
N LEU A 458 -1.71 -12.13 15.75
CA LEU A 458 -2.03 -13.44 15.20
C LEU A 458 -3.39 -13.46 14.50
N PHE A 459 -4.41 -12.79 15.05
CA PHE A 459 -5.70 -12.63 14.38
C PHE A 459 -5.55 -11.91 13.03
N VAL A 460 -4.77 -10.82 12.96
CA VAL A 460 -4.42 -10.16 11.69
C VAL A 460 -3.79 -11.16 10.72
N LEU A 461 -2.87 -12.00 11.21
CA LEU A 461 -2.20 -13.03 10.41
C LEU A 461 -3.16 -14.11 9.89
N GLU A 462 -4.09 -14.60 10.73
CA GLU A 462 -5.15 -15.55 10.34
C GLU A 462 -6.01 -14.99 9.21
N TRP A 463 -6.31 -13.68 9.25
CA TRP A 463 -7.14 -12.95 8.29
C TRP A 463 -6.38 -12.34 7.11
N SER A 464 -5.05 -12.47 7.10
CA SER A 464 -4.18 -12.07 6.01
C SER A 464 -4.33 -12.99 4.81
N VAL A 465 -4.18 -12.41 3.62
CA VAL A 465 -4.44 -13.10 2.36
C VAL A 465 -3.14 -13.24 1.60
N ASP A 466 -2.95 -14.43 1.02
CA ASP A 466 -1.86 -14.68 0.09
C ASP A 466 -1.87 -13.64 -1.03
N PHE A 467 -0.69 -13.08 -1.29
CA PHE A 467 -0.47 -12.22 -2.42
C PHE A 467 0.59 -12.84 -3.33
N ASP A 468 0.20 -13.13 -4.57
CA ASP A 468 1.11 -13.71 -5.57
C ASP A 468 2.11 -12.65 -6.07
N TYR A 469 3.11 -12.39 -5.24
CA TYR A 469 4.16 -11.43 -5.56
C TYR A 469 4.98 -11.86 -6.79
N GLN A 470 4.95 -13.14 -7.19
CA GLN A 470 5.65 -13.63 -8.40
C GLN A 470 5.15 -12.96 -9.68
N MET A 471 4.01 -12.25 -9.64
CA MET A 471 3.58 -11.38 -10.73
C MET A 471 4.65 -10.36 -11.17
N TYR A 472 5.65 -10.05 -10.34
CA TYR A 472 6.79 -9.23 -10.80
C TYR A 472 7.54 -9.86 -11.98
N HIS A 473 7.56 -11.19 -12.11
CA HIS A 473 8.14 -11.86 -13.29
C HIS A 473 7.27 -11.70 -14.54
N HIS A 474 5.98 -11.45 -14.36
CA HIS A 474 5.01 -11.37 -15.44
C HIS A 474 4.80 -9.94 -15.91
N LEU A 475 5.13 -8.93 -15.09
CA LEU A 475 4.98 -7.52 -15.43
C LEU A 475 6.27 -6.94 -16.02
N PRO A 476 6.17 -5.99 -16.98
CA PRO A 476 7.33 -5.29 -17.51
C PRO A 476 8.00 -4.44 -16.42
N THR A 477 9.29 -4.13 -16.59
CA THR A 477 10.08 -3.37 -15.61
C THR A 477 9.47 -2.01 -15.28
N SER A 478 8.87 -1.36 -16.29
CA SER A 478 8.26 -0.03 -16.19
C SER A 478 6.85 -0.07 -16.75
N LEU A 479 5.93 0.65 -16.10
CA LEU A 479 4.52 0.74 -16.45
C LEU A 479 4.07 2.20 -16.49
N TYR A 480 3.11 2.51 -17.36
CA TYR A 480 2.43 3.81 -17.34
C TYR A 480 1.31 3.78 -16.31
N PHE A 481 1.32 4.72 -15.38
CA PHE A 481 0.27 4.92 -14.39
C PHE A 481 -0.45 6.24 -14.67
N GLY A 482 -1.72 6.16 -15.04
CA GLY A 482 -2.50 7.29 -15.56
C GLY A 482 -3.84 7.49 -14.90
#